data_AF-A0A7Y3XXY3-F1
#
_entry.id   AF-A0A7Y3XXY3-F1
#
_cell.length_a   1.000
_cell.length_b   1.000
_cell.length_c   1.000
_cell.angle_alpha   90.00
_cell.angle_beta   90.00
_cell.angle_gamma   90.00
#
_symmetry.space_group_name_H-M   'P 1'
#
loop_
_entity.id
_entity.type
_entity.pdbx_description
1 polymer ?
#
loop_
_entity_poly.entity_id
_entity_poly.type
_entity_poly.pdbx_seq_one_letter_code
_entity_poly.pdbx_strand_id
1 'polypeptide(L)' 'MRNKPDDRRDNVDKIQYNIDKTIENCHRANEMIAKTNDEKMKETLEEKNERRREALKGMRSEIRDEAIYQKNRYR' A
#
# COMPACT_ATOMS: atom_id res chain seq x y z
N MET A 1 11.60 -3.49 -31.33
CA MET A 1 12.06 -3.41 -29.92
C MET A 1 11.73 -4.73 -29.24
N ARG A 2 12.71 -5.39 -28.64
CA ARG A 2 12.50 -6.63 -27.88
C ARG A 2 12.19 -6.21 -26.45
N ASN A 3 10.91 -6.17 -26.09
CA ASN A 3 10.48 -5.85 -24.74
C ASN A 3 11.08 -6.92 -23.81
N LYS A 4 11.93 -6.50 -22.86
CA LYS A 4 12.41 -7.42 -21.83
C LYS A 4 11.17 -7.95 -21.08
N PRO A 5 11.08 -9.25 -20.82
CA PRO A 5 10.04 -9.76 -19.94
C PRO A 5 10.21 -9.08 -18.59
N ASP A 6 9.11 -8.49 -18.09
CA ASP A 6 9.10 -7.81 -16.81
C ASP A 6 9.44 -8.84 -15.71
N ASP A 7 10.44 -8.54 -14.89
CA ASP A 7 10.89 -9.49 -13.86
C ASP A 7 9.97 -9.41 -12.65
N ARG A 8 8.86 -10.16 -12.70
CA ARG A 8 7.81 -10.14 -11.67
C ARG A 8 8.19 -10.92 -10.40
N ARG A 9 9.44 -11.38 -10.27
CA ARG A 9 9.87 -12.25 -9.16
C ARG A 9 9.79 -11.57 -7.79
N ASP A 10 10.06 -10.25 -7.74
CA ASP A 10 10.10 -9.47 -6.51
C ASP A 10 8.85 -8.57 -6.30
N ASN A 11 7.85 -8.66 -7.19
CA ASN A 11 6.65 -7.83 -7.13
C ASN A 11 5.87 -8.04 -5.83
N VAL A 12 5.71 -9.29 -5.37
CA VAL A 12 5.02 -9.61 -4.12
C VAL A 12 5.69 -8.91 -2.93
N ASP A 13 7.02 -9.00 -2.85
CA ASP A 13 7.79 -8.40 -1.76
C ASP A 13 7.70 -6.87 -1.77
N LYS A 14 7.80 -6.26 -2.96
CA LYS A 14 7.64 -4.80 -3.12
C LYS A 14 6.25 -4.33 -2.73
N ILE A 15 5.20 -5.03 -3.16
CA ILE A 15 3.83 -4.66 -2.82
C ILE A 15 3.60 -4.83 -1.32
N GLN A 16 4.08 -5.93 -0.70
CA GLN A 16 3.99 -6.14 0.73
C GLN A 16 4.69 -5.02 1.52
N TYR A 17 5.91 -4.66 1.12
CA TYR A 17 6.64 -3.53 1.73
C TYR A 17 5.85 -2.23 1.65
N ASN A 18 5.27 -1.90 0.49
CA ASN A 18 4.46 -0.70 0.31
C ASN A 18 3.17 -0.72 1.15
N ILE A 19 2.53 -1.89 1.30
CA ILE A 19 1.39 -2.11 2.20
C ILE A 19 1.80 -1.78 3.64
N ASP A 20 2.91 -2.36 4.12
CA ASP A 20 3.38 -2.17 5.49
C ASP A 20 3.72 -0.71 5.77
N LYS A 21 4.44 -0.04 4.86
CA LYS A 21 4.73 1.40 4.96
C LYS A 21 3.47 2.24 4.95
N THR A 22 2.46 1.88 4.16
CA THR A 22 1.20 2.63 4.08
C THR A 22 0.39 2.49 5.38
N ILE A 23 0.34 1.29 5.96
CA ILE A 23 -0.29 1.05 7.27
C ILE A 23 0.42 1.83 8.37
N GLU A 24 1.75 1.79 8.40
CA GLU A 24 2.56 2.57 9.36
C GLU A 24 2.26 4.08 9.24
N ASN A 25 2.19 4.60 8.02
CA ASN A 25 1.84 6.00 7.78
C ASN A 25 0.42 6.35 8.26
N CYS A 26 -0.54 5.43 8.12
CA CYS A 26 -1.88 5.61 8.66
C CYS A 26 -1.86 5.71 10.19
N HIS A 27 -1.13 4.82 10.87
CA HIS A 27 -1.01 4.84 12.33
C HIS A 27 -0.33 6.12 12.82
N ARG A 28 0.78 6.52 12.21
CA ARG A 28 1.49 7.77 12.54
C ARG A 28 0.58 8.99 12.36
N ALA A 29 -0.21 9.03 11.29
CA ALA A 29 -1.18 10.11 11.07
C ALA A 29 -2.28 10.12 12.16
N ASN A 30 -2.81 8.96 12.54
CA ASN A 30 -3.80 8.86 13.62
C ASN A 30 -3.23 9.31 14.98
N GLU A 31 -1.98 8.95 15.29
CA GLU A 31 -1.31 9.43 16.51
C GLU A 31 -1.15 10.95 16.50
N MET A 32 -0.83 11.55 15.35
CA MET A 32 -0.74 13.00 15.21
C MET A 32 -2.11 13.67 15.36
N ILE A 33 -3.18 13.10 14.80
CA ILE A 33 -4.57 13.56 14.98
C ILE A 33 -4.94 13.57 16.46
N ALA A 34 -4.60 12.52 17.21
CA ALA A 34 -4.91 12.41 18.63
C ALA A 34 -4.17 13.44 19.51
N LYS A 35 -3.01 13.92 19.07
CA LYS A 35 -2.16 14.86 19.82
C LYS A 35 -2.35 16.32 19.43
N THR A 36 -2.82 16.59 18.21
CA THR A 36 -2.97 17.97 17.72
C THR A 36 -4.29 18.59 18.15
N ASN A 37 -4.27 19.91 18.35
CA ASN A 37 -5.47 20.72 18.58
C ASN A 37 -5.89 21.54 17.35
N ASP A 38 -5.11 21.47 16.26
CA ASP A 38 -5.42 22.15 15.00
C ASP A 38 -6.42 21.31 14.18
N GLU A 39 -7.65 21.80 14.07
CA GLU A 39 -8.74 21.15 13.34
C GLU A 39 -8.43 20.98 11.84
N LYS A 40 -7.80 21.97 11.20
CA LYS A 40 -7.44 21.87 9.77
C LYS A 40 -6.40 20.78 9.55
N MET A 41 -5.46 20.66 10.49
CA MET A 41 -4.47 19.59 10.44
C MET A 41 -5.12 18.21 10.63
N LYS A 42 -6.14 18.09 11.50
CA LYS A 42 -6.88 16.84 11.67
C LYS A 42 -7.59 16.42 10.38
N GLU A 43 -8.41 17.30 9.80
CA GLU A 43 -9.12 17.02 8.54
C GLU A 43 -8.14 16.59 7.44
N THR A 44 -7.04 17.32 7.29
CA THR A 44 -6.01 16.99 6.29
C THR A 44 -5.40 15.60 6.49
N LEU A 45 -5.15 15.20 7.74
CA LEU A 45 -4.59 13.89 8.07
C LEU A 45 -5.63 12.78 7.89
N GLU A 46 -6.89 13.03 8.19
CA GLU A 46 -8.01 12.11 7.98
C GLU A 46 -8.24 11.84 6.50
N GLU A 47 -8.34 12.86 5.65
CA GLU A 47 -8.45 12.72 4.19
C GLU A 47 -7.26 11.98 3.58
N LYS A 48 -6.04 12.22 4.09
CA LYS A 48 -4.86 11.46 3.67
C LYS A 48 -4.98 9.99 4.07
N ASN A 49 -5.51 9.69 5.25
CA ASN A 49 -5.72 8.32 5.70
C ASN A 49 -6.83 7.62 4.92
N GLU A 50 -7.90 8.31 4.53
CA GLU A 50 -8.93 7.77 3.65
C GLU A 50 -8.35 7.35 2.30
N ARG A 51 -7.57 8.23 1.64
CA ARG A 51 -6.89 7.90 0.38
C ARG A 51 -5.92 6.72 0.52
N ARG A 52 -5.21 6.62 1.66
CA ARG A 52 -4.33 5.47 1.95
C ARG A 52 -5.13 4.17 2.10
N ARG A 53 -6.33 4.21 2.69
CA ARG A 53 -7.20 3.02 2.78
C ARG A 53 -7.65 2.54 1.40
N GLU A 54 -7.99 3.45 0.50
CA GLU A 54 -8.30 3.09 -0.89
C GLU A 54 -7.06 2.53 -1.62
N ALA A 55 -5.89 3.15 -1.47
CA ALA A 55 -4.65 2.61 -2.02
C ALA A 55 -4.32 1.20 -1.50
N LEU A 56 -4.56 0.94 -0.20
CA LEU A 56 -4.40 -0.39 0.40
C LEU A 56 -5.33 -1.43 -0.21
N LYS A 57 -6.57 -1.07 -0.60
CA LYS A 57 -7.46 -2.01 -1.29
C LYS A 57 -6.87 -2.42 -2.65
N GLY A 58 -6.34 -1.46 -3.40
CA GLY A 58 -5.66 -1.72 -4.69
C GLY A 58 -4.46 -2.64 -4.51
N MET A 59 -3.53 -2.28 -3.63
CA MET A 59 -2.34 -3.10 -3.34
C MET A 59 -2.69 -4.52 -2.85
N ARG A 60 -3.76 -4.67 -2.06
CA ARG A 60 -4.24 -5.99 -1.61
C ARG A 60 -4.79 -6.85 -2.75
N SER A 61 -5.37 -6.24 -3.78
CA SER A 61 -5.78 -6.96 -4.99
C SER A 61 -4.55 -7.36 -5.80
N GLU A 62 -3.64 -6.42 -6.04
CA GLU A 62 -2.42 -6.66 -6.81
C GLU A 62 -1.55 -7.77 -6.21
N ILE A 63 -1.28 -7.72 -4.90
CA ILE A 63 -0.46 -8.75 -4.25
C ILE A 63 -1.08 -10.15 -4.35
N ARG A 64 -2.43 -10.23 -4.35
CA ARG A 64 -3.14 -11.50 -4.52
C ARG A 64 -2.94 -12.04 -5.93
N ASP A 65 -3.09 -11.19 -6.94
CA ASP A 65 -2.91 -11.58 -8.34
C ASP A 65 -1.47 -11.99 -8.61
N GLU A 66 -0.48 -11.26 -8.07
CA GLU A 66 0.94 -11.63 -8.16
C GLU A 66 1.24 -12.95 -7.42
N ALA A 67 0.65 -13.18 -6.24
CA ALA A 67 0.82 -14.44 -5.52
C ALA A 67 0.22 -15.64 -6.27
N ILE A 68 -0.94 -15.46 -6.92
CA ILE A 68 -1.55 -16.49 -7.77
C ILE A 68 -0.66 -16.76 -9.00
N TYR A 69 -0.17 -15.71 -9.65
CA TYR A 69 0.74 -15.81 -10.78
C TYR A 69 2.01 -16.61 -10.41
N GLN A 70 2.63 -16.29 -9.28
CA GLN A 70 3.80 -17.00 -8.77
C GLN A 70 3.49 -18.47 -8.49
N LYS A 71 2.38 -18.77 -7.80
CA LYS A 71 1.95 -20.16 -7.53
C LYS A 71 1.76 -20.97 -8.81
N ASN A 72 1.17 -20.38 -9.85
CA ASN A 72 0.94 -21.05 -11.13
C ASN A 72 2.23 -21.21 -11.95
N ARG A 73 3.24 -20.35 -11.76
CA ARG A 73 4.52 -20.44 -12.45
C ARG A 73 5.39 -21.61 -11.95
N TYR A 74 5.22 -22.03 -10.70
CA TYR A 74 5.92 -23.18 -10.11
C TYR A 74 5.11 -24.50 -10.17
N ARG A 75 4.05 -24.53 -10.97
CA ARG A 75 3.18 -25.70 -11.18
C ARG A 75 3.46 -26.33 -12.54
#